data_AF-A0A8J6G759-F1
#
_entry.id   AF-A0A8J6G759-F1
#
_cell.length_a   1.000
_cell.length_b   1.000
_cell.length_c   1.000
_cell.angle_alpha   90.00
_cell.angle_beta   90.00
_cell.angle_gamma   90.00
#
_symmetry.space_group_name_H-M   'P 1'
#
loop_
_entity.id
_entity.type
_entity.pdbx_description
1 polymer ?
#
loop_
_entity_poly.entity_id
_entity_poly.type
_entity_poly.pdbx_seq_one_letter_code
_entity_poly.pdbx_strand_id
1 'polypeptide(L)'
;MSTLFFLATLCLGVVSAIPMHDPSLDAEWQKWKTRHGKTYNMHEEGQKRAVWEDNRKVIELHNEGYAKGVHDFSMEMNAFGDLYVKDNRGLDARASYAYEARKGPCRYDPKSSAANVTGYVKIPVSEAALMNAVATVGPVSVGIDSHHYSFRFYSGGKCSSFQ
;
A
#
# COMPACT_ATOMS: atom_id res chain seq x y z
N MET A 1 32.81 29.62 -48.27
CA MET A 1 31.39 29.56 -47.83
C MET A 1 30.94 28.12 -47.99
N SER A 2 31.10 27.32 -46.95
CA SER A 2 30.78 25.89 -46.97
C SER A 2 30.01 25.57 -45.70
N THR A 3 28.70 25.32 -45.83
CA THR A 3 27.86 24.87 -44.72
C THR A 3 27.12 23.62 -45.16
N LEU A 4 27.66 22.45 -44.80
CA LEU A 4 26.93 21.19 -44.76
C LEU A 4 26.09 21.16 -43.49
N PHE A 5 24.77 21.10 -43.62
CA PHE A 5 23.86 20.79 -42.53
C PHE A 5 23.66 19.26 -42.47
N PHE A 6 24.31 18.60 -41.52
CA PHE A 6 23.96 17.25 -41.09
C PHE A 6 22.80 17.36 -40.10
N LEU A 7 21.59 17.00 -40.52
CA LEU A 7 20.47 16.80 -39.60
C LEU A 7 20.58 15.41 -38.98
N ALA A 8 21.29 15.32 -37.86
CA ALA A 8 21.19 14.18 -36.97
C ALA A 8 19.88 14.31 -36.17
N THR A 9 18.82 13.62 -36.61
CA THR A 9 17.61 13.45 -35.81
C THR A 9 17.93 12.53 -34.64
N LEU A 10 18.27 13.14 -33.51
CA LEU A 10 18.32 12.49 -32.21
C LEU A 10 16.88 12.15 -31.81
N CYS A 11 16.40 10.96 -32.17
CA CYS A 11 15.20 10.42 -31.56
C CYS A 11 15.51 10.19 -30.07
N LEU A 12 15.20 11.18 -29.23
CA LEU A 12 15.01 10.98 -27.81
C LEU A 12 13.80 10.05 -27.65
N GLY A 13 14.08 8.75 -27.76
CA GLY A 13 13.14 7.73 -27.32
C GLY A 13 12.88 8.00 -25.85
N VAL A 14 11.66 8.43 -25.53
CA VAL A 14 11.17 8.39 -24.18
C VAL A 14 11.24 6.92 -23.73
N VAL A 15 12.25 6.59 -22.93
CA VAL A 15 12.24 5.35 -22.16
C VAL A 15 11.14 5.55 -21.13
N SER A 16 9.90 5.22 -21.50
CA SER A 16 8.89 4.96 -20.49
C SER A 16 9.36 3.70 -19.77
N ALA A 17 9.85 3.85 -18.54
CA ALA A 17 10.10 2.72 -17.67
C ALA A 17 8.74 2.04 -17.43
N ILE A 18 8.43 1.03 -18.23
CA ILE A 18 7.31 0.13 -17.96
C ILE A 18 7.67 -0.55 -16.63
N PRO A 19 6.80 -0.50 -15.60
CA PRO A 19 7.03 -1.27 -14.39
C PRO A 19 7.25 -2.73 -14.79
N MET A 20 8.47 -3.22 -14.60
CA MET A 20 8.79 -4.61 -14.94
C MET A 20 8.04 -5.50 -13.97
N HIS A 21 6.98 -6.15 -14.46
CA HIS A 21 6.26 -7.17 -13.73
C HIS A 21 7.10 -8.46 -13.67
N ASP A 22 7.09 -9.16 -12.54
CA ASP A 22 7.87 -10.39 -12.37
C ASP A 22 7.23 -11.56 -13.15
N PRO A 23 7.86 -12.08 -14.23
CA PRO A 23 7.27 -13.15 -15.04
C PRO A 23 7.03 -14.44 -14.26
N SER A 24 7.77 -14.67 -13.17
CA SER A 24 7.58 -15.86 -12.33
C SER A 24 6.20 -15.91 -11.67
N LEU A 25 5.55 -14.75 -11.54
CA LEU A 25 4.25 -14.59 -10.88
C LEU A 25 3.06 -14.68 -11.83
N ASP A 26 3.30 -14.86 -13.14
CA ASP A 26 2.25 -14.94 -14.17
C ASP A 26 1.16 -15.95 -13.83
N ALA A 27 1.56 -17.17 -13.49
CA ALA A 27 0.64 -18.27 -13.21
C ALA A 27 -0.21 -17.99 -11.97
N GLU A 28 0.40 -17.41 -10.94
CA GLU A 28 -0.30 -17.08 -9.69
C GLU A 28 -1.26 -15.90 -9.87
N TRP A 29 -0.85 -14.89 -10.64
CA TRP A 29 -1.72 -13.78 -11.03
C TRP A 29 -2.96 -14.25 -11.79
N GLN A 30 -2.80 -15.11 -12.80
CA GLN A 30 -3.95 -15.66 -13.53
C GLN A 30 -4.86 -16.51 -12.62
N LYS A 31 -4.27 -17.32 -11.74
CA LYS A 31 -5.01 -18.11 -10.75
C LYS A 31 -5.80 -17.21 -9.79
N TRP A 32 -5.19 -16.15 -9.28
CA TRP A 32 -5.83 -15.18 -8.40
C TRP A 32 -6.97 -14.44 -9.11
N LYS A 33 -6.75 -13.97 -10.34
CA LYS A 33 -7.81 -13.33 -11.15
C LYS A 33 -8.99 -14.26 -11.35
N THR A 34 -8.73 -15.53 -11.69
CA THR A 34 -9.76 -16.55 -11.89
C THR A 34 -10.55 -16.80 -10.60
N ARG A 35 -9.85 -16.98 -9.48
CA ARG A 35 -10.46 -17.21 -8.16
C ARG A 35 -11.39 -16.07 -7.73
N HIS A 36 -11.04 -14.83 -8.05
CA HIS A 36 -11.79 -13.65 -7.64
C HIS A 36 -12.63 -13.02 -8.76
N GLY A 37 -12.79 -13.70 -9.90
CA GLY A 37 -13.62 -13.25 -11.02
C GLY A 37 -13.16 -11.93 -11.65
N LYS A 38 -11.86 -11.65 -11.63
CA LYS A 38 -11.29 -10.39 -12.14
C LYS A 38 -11.07 -10.45 -13.65
N THR A 39 -11.53 -9.42 -14.33
CA THR A 39 -11.34 -9.21 -15.77
C THR A 39 -10.88 -7.78 -15.99
N TYR A 40 -9.85 -7.60 -16.81
CA TYR A 40 -9.22 -6.31 -17.08
C TYR A 40 -8.99 -6.14 -18.57
N ASN A 41 -8.96 -4.89 -19.02
CA ASN A 41 -8.46 -4.55 -20.34
C ASN A 41 -6.91 -4.47 -20.36
N MET A 42 -6.32 -4.45 -21.55
CA MET A 42 -4.85 -4.42 -21.72
C MET A 42 -4.18 -3.17 -21.12
N HIS A 43 -4.90 -2.05 -21.00
CA HIS A 43 -4.33 -0.79 -20.48
C HIS A 43 -4.25 -0.77 -18.95
N GLU A 44 -5.16 -1.46 -18.25
CA GLU A 44 -5.23 -1.44 -16.78
C GLU A 44 -4.58 -2.68 -16.14
N GLU A 45 -4.50 -3.81 -16.85
CA GLU A 45 -4.01 -5.07 -16.28
C GLU A 45 -2.59 -4.95 -15.72
N GLY A 46 -1.70 -4.25 -16.43
CA GLY A 46 -0.32 -4.03 -15.96
C GLY A 46 -0.26 -3.25 -14.65
N GLN A 47 -1.12 -2.24 -14.49
CA GLN A 47 -1.19 -1.43 -13.26
C GLN A 47 -1.76 -2.26 -12.10
N LYS A 48 -2.84 -3.01 -12.35
CA LYS A 48 -3.46 -3.89 -11.36
C LYS A 48 -2.53 -5.01 -10.92
N ARG A 49 -1.75 -5.53 -11.84
CA ARG A 49 -0.71 -6.50 -11.55
C ARG A 49 0.40 -5.91 -10.68
N ALA A 50 0.89 -4.71 -11.00
CA ALA A 50 1.92 -4.05 -10.19
C ALA A 50 1.46 -3.86 -8.73
N VAL A 51 0.23 -3.39 -8.53
CA VAL A 51 -0.37 -3.26 -7.18
C VAL A 51 -0.48 -4.61 -6.47
N TRP A 52 -0.89 -5.65 -7.18
CA TRP A 52 -0.99 -7.00 -6.63
C TRP A 52 0.38 -7.56 -6.22
N GLU A 53 1.42 -7.36 -7.03
CA GLU A 53 2.79 -7.76 -6.70
C GLU A 53 3.34 -7.01 -5.49
N ASP A 54 3.05 -5.71 -5.38
CA ASP A 54 3.45 -4.90 -4.22
C ASP A 54 2.73 -5.34 -2.94
N ASN A 55 1.41 -5.55 -3.01
CA ASN A 55 0.64 -6.06 -1.87
C ASN A 55 1.10 -7.46 -1.45
N ARG A 56 1.50 -8.33 -2.39
CA ARG A 56 2.10 -9.63 -2.06
C ARG A 56 3.41 -9.49 -1.29
N LYS A 57 4.33 -8.62 -1.72
CA LYS A 57 5.60 -8.39 -1.00
C LYS A 57 5.36 -7.92 0.43
N VAL A 58 4.35 -7.07 0.64
CA VAL A 58 3.96 -6.62 1.98
C VAL A 58 3.47 -7.79 2.84
N ILE A 59 2.61 -8.65 2.29
CA ILE A 59 2.09 -9.83 2.98
C ILE A 59 3.21 -10.81 3.31
N GLU A 60 4.10 -11.08 2.36
CA GLU A 60 5.22 -12.02 2.52
C GLU A 60 6.18 -11.53 3.61
N LEU A 61 6.61 -10.27 3.55
CA LEU A 61 7.50 -9.67 4.54
C LEU A 61 6.87 -9.68 5.94
N HIS A 62 5.57 -9.40 6.06
CA HIS A 62 4.84 -9.50 7.32
C HIS A 62 4.82 -10.95 7.84
N ASN A 63 4.52 -11.91 6.98
CA ASN A 63 4.46 -13.32 7.36
C ASN A 63 5.83 -13.90 7.74
N GLU A 64 6.92 -13.42 7.15
CA GLU A 64 8.27 -13.74 7.62
C GLU A 64 8.52 -13.24 9.05
N GLY A 65 8.04 -12.04 9.36
CA GLY A 65 8.06 -11.49 10.72
C GLY A 65 7.23 -12.33 11.69
N TYR A 66 6.04 -12.75 11.28
CA TYR A 66 5.19 -13.68 12.04
C TYR A 66 5.90 -15.01 12.32
N ALA A 67 6.55 -15.62 11.33
CA ALA A 67 7.31 -16.85 11.51
C ALA A 67 8.50 -16.70 12.48
N LYS A 68 9.05 -15.49 12.59
CA LYS A 68 10.12 -15.12 13.54
C LYS A 68 9.58 -14.68 14.91
N GLY A 69 8.27 -14.69 15.12
CA GLY A 69 7.63 -14.21 16.36
C GLY A 69 7.68 -12.69 16.56
N VAL A 70 7.97 -11.92 15.50
CA VAL A 70 7.95 -10.44 15.52
C VAL A 70 6.53 -9.89 15.42
N HIS A 71 5.62 -10.68 14.83
CA HIS A 71 4.22 -10.34 14.67
C HIS A 71 3.33 -11.45 15.21
N ASP A 72 2.19 -11.08 15.79
CA ASP A 72 1.26 -12.03 16.43
C ASP A 72 0.24 -12.64 15.46
N PHE A 73 0.18 -12.13 14.23
CA PHE A 73 -0.78 -12.58 13.22
C PHE A 73 -0.12 -12.69 11.85
N SER A 74 -0.74 -13.48 10.97
CA SER A 74 -0.38 -13.60 9.56
C SER A 74 -1.40 -12.91 8.66
N MET A 75 -0.97 -12.54 7.46
CA MET A 75 -1.78 -11.95 6.41
C MET A 75 -1.90 -12.92 5.22
N GLU A 76 -2.97 -12.78 4.43
CA GLU A 76 -3.15 -13.54 3.20
C GLU A 76 -3.64 -12.62 2.08
N MET A 77 -3.23 -12.94 0.85
CA MET A 77 -3.73 -12.29 -0.35
C MET A 77 -5.23 -12.58 -0.53
N ASN A 78 -6.02 -11.54 -0.81
CA ASN A 78 -7.47 -11.66 -0.95
C ASN A 78 -7.98 -10.90 -2.19
N ALA A 79 -9.31 -10.78 -2.33
CA ALA A 79 -9.96 -10.15 -3.49
C ALA A 79 -9.61 -8.67 -3.72
N PHE A 80 -8.99 -8.02 -2.73
CA PHE A 80 -8.52 -6.63 -2.78
C PHE A 80 -7.03 -6.53 -3.12
N GLY A 81 -6.38 -7.64 -3.50
CA GLY A 81 -4.96 -7.67 -3.84
C GLY A 81 -4.54 -6.69 -4.91
N ASP A 82 -5.41 -6.45 -5.89
CA ASP A 82 -5.25 -5.50 -7.00
C ASP A 82 -5.66 -4.06 -6.65
N LEU A 83 -6.12 -3.83 -5.43
CA LEU A 83 -6.58 -2.52 -4.98
C LEU A 83 -5.52 -1.89 -4.09
N TYR A 84 -5.17 -0.67 -4.45
CA TYR A 84 -4.47 0.24 -3.56
C TYR A 84 -5.39 1.43 -3.31
N VAL A 85 -5.43 1.97 -2.09
CA VAL A 85 -6.32 3.11 -1.75
C VAL A 85 -6.11 4.29 -2.71
N LYS A 86 -4.88 4.47 -3.20
CA LYS A 86 -4.56 5.44 -4.27
C LYS A 86 -5.33 5.19 -5.56
N ASP A 87 -5.50 3.95 -5.98
CA ASP A 87 -6.22 3.58 -7.21
C ASP A 87 -7.71 3.88 -7.10
N ASN A 88 -8.25 3.86 -5.88
CA ASN A 88 -9.63 4.26 -5.64
C ASN A 88 -9.83 5.78 -5.74
N ARG A 89 -8.78 6.58 -6.03
CA ARG A 89 -8.84 8.06 -6.07
C ARG A 89 -9.28 8.68 -4.74
N GLY A 90 -9.19 7.91 -3.66
CA GLY A 90 -9.41 8.42 -2.32
C GLY A 90 -10.21 7.53 -1.39
N LEU A 91 -10.61 8.14 -0.29
CA LEU A 91 -11.34 7.57 0.83
C LEU A 91 -12.64 8.34 1.03
N ASP A 92 -13.74 7.61 1.22
CA ASP A 92 -15.04 8.22 1.49
C ASP A 92 -15.08 8.95 2.83
N ALA A 93 -15.89 10.01 2.89
CA ALA A 93 -16.21 10.69 4.13
C ALA A 93 -16.91 9.72 5.12
N ARG A 94 -16.70 9.94 6.42
CA ARG A 94 -17.44 9.23 7.47
C ARG A 94 -18.97 9.32 7.30
N ALA A 95 -19.46 10.43 6.74
CA ALA A 95 -20.88 10.65 6.52
C ALA A 95 -21.47 9.78 5.40
N SER A 96 -20.71 9.52 4.33
CA SER A 96 -21.15 8.67 3.21
C SER A 96 -20.87 7.19 3.45
N TYR A 97 -19.80 6.87 4.18
CA TYR A 97 -19.42 5.50 4.53
C TYR A 97 -19.25 5.35 6.05
N ALA A 98 -20.39 5.28 6.76
CA ALA A 98 -20.39 5.08 8.20
C ALA A 98 -19.80 3.72 8.61
N TYR A 99 -19.03 3.71 9.71
CA TYR A 99 -18.45 2.50 10.27
C TYR A 99 -19.52 1.64 10.96
N GLU A 100 -19.66 0.39 10.53
CA GLU A 100 -20.70 -0.54 11.01
C GLU A 100 -20.18 -1.66 11.94
N ALA A 101 -18.88 -1.66 12.27
CA ALA A 101 -18.23 -2.69 13.10
C ALA A 101 -18.43 -4.15 12.63
N ARG A 102 -18.72 -4.35 11.34
CA ARG A 102 -18.89 -5.66 10.70
C ARG A 102 -18.33 -5.61 9.28
N LYS A 103 -17.89 -6.77 8.79
CA LYS A 103 -17.48 -6.90 7.39
C LYS A 103 -18.72 -6.86 6.49
N GLY A 104 -18.67 -6.05 5.45
CA GLY A 104 -19.71 -5.94 4.43
C GLY A 104 -19.12 -5.82 3.04
N PRO A 105 -19.97 -5.80 1.99
CA PRO A 105 -19.52 -5.48 0.65
C PRO A 105 -18.95 -4.06 0.59
N CYS A 106 -17.99 -3.84 -0.31
CA CYS A 106 -17.46 -2.50 -0.56
C CYS A 106 -18.55 -1.61 -1.19
N ARG A 107 -18.78 -0.44 -0.60
CA ARG A 107 -19.76 0.56 -1.08
C ARG A 107 -19.11 1.91 -1.42
N TYR A 108 -17.82 1.88 -1.77
CA TYR A 108 -17.07 3.09 -2.08
C TYR A 108 -17.72 3.87 -3.24
N ASP A 109 -17.96 5.17 -3.04
CA ASP A 109 -18.48 6.06 -4.08
C ASP A 109 -17.47 7.19 -4.37
N PRO A 110 -16.82 7.23 -5.55
CA PRO A 110 -15.84 8.27 -5.86
C PRO A 110 -16.39 9.69 -5.81
N LYS A 111 -17.72 9.89 -5.88
CA LYS A 111 -18.36 11.21 -5.70
C LYS A 111 -18.33 11.69 -4.25
N SER A 112 -18.17 10.76 -3.30
CA SER A 112 -18.14 11.01 -1.86
C SER A 112 -16.72 10.95 -1.27
N SER A 113 -15.70 10.88 -2.13
CA SER A 113 -14.29 10.89 -1.74
C SER A 113 -13.93 12.20 -1.03
N ALA A 114 -13.40 12.06 0.20
CA ALA A 114 -13.00 13.16 1.07
C ALA A 114 -11.49 13.40 1.11
N ALA A 115 -10.68 12.43 0.69
CA ALA A 115 -9.22 12.53 0.72
C ALA A 115 -8.60 11.67 -0.37
N ASN A 116 -7.54 12.17 -1.03
CA ASN A 116 -6.77 11.40 -2.01
C ASN A 116 -5.39 11.02 -1.42
N VAL A 117 -4.95 9.79 -1.67
CA VAL A 117 -3.65 9.27 -1.21
C VAL A 117 -2.71 9.15 -2.40
N THR A 118 -1.62 9.91 -2.42
CA THR A 118 -0.65 9.90 -3.53
C THR A 118 0.46 8.86 -3.33
N GLY A 119 0.69 8.40 -2.09
CA GLY A 119 1.70 7.41 -1.72
C GLY A 119 1.80 7.23 -0.20
N TYR A 120 2.74 6.40 0.24
CA TYR A 120 3.16 6.29 1.64
C TYR A 120 4.68 6.26 1.72
N VAL A 121 5.21 6.57 2.90
CA VAL A 121 6.64 6.44 3.21
C VAL A 121 6.78 5.58 4.44
N LYS A 122 7.62 4.54 4.36
CA LYS A 122 8.00 3.73 5.53
C LYS A 122 9.14 4.43 6.26
N ILE A 123 8.93 4.75 7.53
CA ILE A 123 9.97 5.32 8.38
C ILE A 123 10.92 4.18 8.82
N PRO A 124 12.24 4.41 8.83
CA PRO A 124 13.19 3.46 9.40
C PRO A 124 12.85 3.09 10.84
N VAL A 125 13.21 1.89 11.28
CA VAL A 125 12.97 1.42 12.66
C VAL A 125 13.93 2.13 13.62
N SER A 126 13.62 3.37 13.96
CA SER A 126 14.42 4.27 14.80
C SER A 126 13.53 5.32 15.46
N GLU A 127 13.61 5.45 16.78
CA GLU A 127 12.88 6.49 17.52
C GLU A 127 13.29 7.89 17.10
N ALA A 128 14.57 8.10 16.73
CA ALA A 128 15.05 9.38 16.22
C ALA A 128 14.42 9.73 14.86
N ALA A 129 14.30 8.74 13.96
CA ALA A 129 13.63 8.93 12.67
C ALA A 129 12.12 9.20 12.86
N LEU A 130 11.47 8.48 13.77
CA LEU A 130 10.06 8.70 14.12
C LEU A 130 9.84 10.10 14.71
N MET A 131 10.67 10.51 15.67
CA MET A 131 10.64 11.85 16.26
C MET A 131 10.74 12.94 15.18
N ASN A 132 11.70 12.79 14.27
CA ASN A 132 11.88 13.74 13.16
C ASN A 132 10.65 13.77 12.23
N ALA A 133 10.11 12.61 11.87
CA ALA A 133 8.93 12.53 11.01
C ALA A 133 7.70 13.18 11.67
N VAL A 134 7.48 12.95 12.96
CA VAL A 134 6.39 13.59 13.72
C VAL A 134 6.55 15.11 13.74
N ALA A 135 7.78 15.60 13.96
CA ALA A 135 8.06 17.03 14.05
C ALA A 135 7.96 17.75 12.70
N THR A 136 8.33 17.09 11.59
CA THR A 136 8.47 17.74 10.28
C THR A 136 7.32 17.46 9.31
N VAL A 137 6.62 16.34 9.46
CA VAL A 137 5.54 15.91 8.55
C VAL A 137 4.18 15.99 9.23
N GLY A 138 4.08 15.56 10.50
CA GLY A 138 2.82 15.56 11.27
C GLY A 138 2.48 14.18 11.84
N PRO A 139 1.19 13.88 12.08
CA PRO A 139 0.77 12.60 12.64
C PRO A 139 1.25 11.39 11.82
N VAL A 140 1.76 10.36 12.52
CA VAL A 140 2.32 9.14 11.93
C VAL A 140 1.53 7.92 12.44
N SER A 141 1.14 7.03 11.53
CA SER A 141 0.57 5.72 11.89
C SER A 141 1.65 4.79 12.44
N VAL A 142 1.42 4.22 13.63
CA VAL A 142 2.33 3.27 14.29
C VAL A 142 1.56 2.04 14.78
N GLY A 143 2.24 0.90 14.85
CA GLY A 143 1.75 -0.29 15.56
C GLY A 143 2.43 -0.40 16.93
N ILE A 144 1.66 -0.74 17.96
CA ILE A 144 2.15 -0.96 19.33
C ILE A 144 1.59 -2.27 19.86
N ASP A 145 2.32 -2.93 20.77
CA ASP A 145 1.74 -4.01 21.57
C ASP A 145 0.82 -3.40 22.64
N SER A 146 -0.44 -3.85 22.64
CA SER A 146 -1.49 -3.37 23.54
C SER A 146 -2.09 -4.48 24.40
N HIS A 147 -1.52 -5.69 24.38
CA HIS A 147 -2.07 -6.84 25.11
C HIS A 147 -1.90 -6.74 26.63
N HIS A 148 -0.93 -5.96 27.10
CA HIS A 148 -0.64 -5.87 28.53
C HIS A 148 -1.81 -5.26 29.31
N TYR A 149 -2.13 -5.83 30.47
CA TYR A 149 -3.25 -5.39 31.31
C TYR A 149 -3.11 -3.91 31.69
N SER A 150 -1.90 -3.43 31.96
CA SER A 150 -1.67 -2.01 32.26
C SER A 150 -2.09 -1.08 31.12
N PHE A 151 -1.97 -1.49 29.85
CA PHE A 151 -2.39 -0.69 28.71
C PHE A 151 -3.92 -0.61 28.62
N ARG A 152 -4.62 -1.72 28.87
CA ARG A 152 -6.10 -1.78 28.87
C ARG A 152 -6.75 -0.86 29.92
N PHE A 153 -6.09 -0.65 31.06
CA PHE A 153 -6.58 0.17 32.17
C PHE A 153 -5.77 1.45 32.40
N TYR A 154 -4.94 1.84 31.43
CA TYR A 154 -4.17 3.07 31.49
C TYR A 154 -5.10 4.29 31.56
N SER A 155 -4.84 5.22 32.48
CA SER A 155 -5.69 6.39 32.71
C SER A 155 -4.94 7.74 32.71
N GLY A 156 -3.62 7.76 32.92
CA GLY A 156 -2.82 8.98 32.89
C GLY A 156 -1.34 8.77 33.24
N GLY A 157 -0.51 9.78 32.93
CA GLY A 157 0.94 9.74 33.16
C GLY A 157 1.75 9.41 31.91
N LYS A 158 2.91 8.77 32.07
CA LYS A 158 3.65 8.15 30.97
C LYS A 158 3.35 6.66 30.99
N CYS A 159 2.84 6.13 29.88
CA CYS A 159 2.60 4.69 29.76
C CYS A 159 3.94 3.98 29.53
N SER A 160 4.51 3.46 30.61
CA SER A 160 5.69 2.58 30.58
C SER A 160 5.31 1.26 31.23
N SER A 161 5.22 0.19 30.42
CA SER A 161 5.14 -1.17 30.94
C SER A 161 6.52 -1.56 31.45
N PHE A 162 6.75 -1.42 32.75
CA PHE A 162 7.88 -2.08 33.39
C PHE A 162 7.59 -3.58 33.34
N GLN A 163 8.49 -4.32 32.70
CA GLN A 163 8.59 -5.75 32.93
C GLN A 163 9.17 -6.00 34.32
#